data_AF-A0A4P9XTM1-F1
#
_entry.id   AF-A0A4P9XTM1-F1
#
_cell.length_a   1.000
_cell.length_b   1.000
_cell.length_c   1.000
_cell.angle_alpha   90.00
_cell.angle_beta   90.00
_cell.angle_gamma   90.00
#
_symmetry.space_group_name_H-M   'P 1'
#
loop_
_entity.id
_entity.type
_entity.pdbx_description
1 polymer ?
#
loop_
_entity_poly.entity_id
_entity_poly.type
_entity_poly.pdbx_seq_one_letter_code
_entity_poly.pdbx_strand_id
1 'polypeptide(L)'
;LHASSINPNIQRVQYAVRGELAIRAEKLNVELAAGKKLPFSRVVNCNIGNPQQLNQKPITFFRQVAALTEFPALLEPENRQRLAGLFPEDTFERAETILKGIGSPSIGAYSHSQGVCIPYIRRSVAKFIQERDGHPTDANNIFLTTGASAGVQMVINFLIQNPNVGVLIPIPRRP
;
A
#
# COMPACT_ATOMS: atom_id res chain seq x y z
N LEU A 1 -15.11 9.59 -27.70
CA LEU A 1 -15.21 8.20 -27.17
C LEU A 1 -16.63 8.00 -26.67
N HIS A 2 -17.35 6.98 -27.17
CA HIS A 2 -18.70 6.64 -26.72
C HIS A 2 -18.63 5.40 -25.82
N ALA A 3 -19.57 5.24 -24.88
CA ALA A 3 -19.57 4.08 -23.98
C ALA A 3 -19.57 2.76 -24.76
N SER A 4 -20.32 2.69 -25.87
CA SER A 4 -20.41 1.54 -26.77
C SER A 4 -19.11 1.18 -27.50
N SER A 5 -18.13 2.10 -27.56
CA SER A 5 -16.83 1.87 -28.22
C SER A 5 -15.72 1.45 -27.25
N ILE A 6 -16.03 1.21 -25.97
CA ILE A 6 -15.06 0.82 -24.94
C ILE A 6 -15.02 -0.72 -24.82
N ASN A 7 -13.89 -1.28 -24.38
CA ASN A 7 -13.72 -2.70 -24.12
C ASN A 7 -14.90 -3.27 -23.28
N PRO A 8 -15.64 -4.28 -23.79
CA PRO A 8 -16.79 -4.87 -23.09
C PRO A 8 -16.47 -5.45 -21.70
N ASN A 9 -15.22 -5.81 -21.42
CA ASN A 9 -14.81 -6.26 -20.08
C ASN A 9 -14.85 -5.10 -19.06
N ILE A 10 -14.53 -3.87 -19.49
CA ILE A 10 -14.62 -2.67 -18.66
C ILE A 10 -16.09 -2.27 -18.45
N GLN A 11 -16.96 -2.51 -19.44
CA GLN A 11 -18.39 -2.25 -19.28
C GLN A 11 -19.05 -3.22 -18.28
N ARG A 12 -18.57 -4.47 -18.24
CA ARG A 12 -19.15 -5.54 -17.40
C ARG A 12 -18.59 -5.60 -15.99
N VAL A 13 -17.40 -5.04 -15.74
CA VAL A 13 -16.77 -5.09 -14.41
C VAL A 13 -17.57 -4.26 -13.42
N GLN A 14 -17.74 -4.77 -12.21
CA GLN A 14 -18.42 -4.09 -11.11
C GLN A 14 -17.53 -4.10 -9.88
N TYR A 15 -17.36 -2.94 -9.25
CA TYR A 15 -16.57 -2.79 -8.03
C TYR A 15 -17.40 -2.10 -6.95
N ALA A 16 -18.18 -2.89 -6.21
CA ALA A 16 -19.20 -2.39 -5.29
C ALA A 16 -18.65 -1.58 -4.11
N VAL A 17 -17.41 -1.84 -3.69
CA VAL A 17 -16.75 -1.17 -2.55
C VAL A 17 -16.64 0.34 -2.75
N ARG A 18 -16.49 0.78 -4.01
CA ARG A 18 -16.54 2.18 -4.44
C ARG A 18 -17.65 2.42 -5.47
N GLY A 19 -18.77 1.72 -5.33
CA GLY A 19 -19.92 1.81 -6.23
C GLY A 19 -20.88 2.94 -5.86
N GLU A 20 -22.15 2.77 -6.25
CA GLU A 20 -23.20 3.80 -6.13
C GLU A 20 -23.35 4.38 -4.72
N LEU A 21 -23.26 3.55 -3.68
CA LEU A 21 -23.37 4.01 -2.30
C LEU A 21 -22.24 4.98 -1.92
N ALA A 22 -21.01 4.72 -2.37
CA ALA A 22 -19.88 5.62 -2.12
C ALA A 22 -20.07 6.94 -2.88
N ILE A 23 -20.52 6.88 -4.13
CA ILE A 23 -20.83 8.07 -4.95
C ILE A 23 -21.95 8.91 -4.29
N ARG A 24 -22.99 8.27 -3.77
CA ARG A 24 -24.06 8.97 -3.06
C ARG A 24 -23.56 9.59 -1.76
N ALA A 25 -22.73 8.88 -1.00
CA ALA A 25 -22.10 9.40 0.22
C ALA A 25 -21.26 10.66 -0.06
N GLU A 26 -20.51 10.71 -1.17
CA GLU A 26 -19.77 11.90 -1.59
C GLU A 26 -20.70 13.07 -1.93
N LYS A 27 -21.78 12.84 -2.68
CA LYS A 27 -22.79 13.88 -2.96
C LYS A 27 -23.39 14.44 -1.67
N LEU A 28 -23.71 13.58 -0.72
CA LEU A 28 -24.25 13.99 0.59
C LEU A 28 -23.24 14.83 1.38
N ASN A 29 -21.96 14.50 1.34
CA ASN A 29 -20.91 15.33 1.96
C ASN A 29 -20.82 16.72 1.33
N VAL A 30 -20.93 16.83 0.00
CA VAL A 30 -20.97 18.13 -0.70
C VAL A 30 -22.22 18.92 -0.31
N GLU A 31 -23.39 18.27 -0.26
CA GLU A 31 -24.64 18.89 0.17
C GLU A 31 -24.55 19.43 1.62
N LEU A 32 -23.97 18.66 2.54
CA LEU A 32 -23.73 19.08 3.93
C LEU A 32 -22.76 20.26 4.02
N ALA A 33 -21.67 20.23 3.25
CA ALA A 33 -20.69 21.32 3.19
C ALA A 33 -21.29 22.62 2.63
N ALA A 34 -22.28 22.52 1.72
CA ALA A 34 -23.05 23.65 1.21
C ALA A 34 -24.15 24.15 2.18
N GLY A 35 -24.24 23.58 3.38
CA GLY A 35 -25.20 24.01 4.42
C GLY A 35 -26.60 23.41 4.28
N LYS A 36 -26.80 22.39 3.43
CA LYS A 36 -28.10 21.71 3.32
C LYS A 36 -28.42 20.99 4.62
N LYS A 37 -29.64 21.21 5.14
CA LYS A 37 -30.14 20.50 6.32
C LYS A 37 -30.58 19.08 5.92
N LEU A 38 -29.81 18.09 6.36
CA LEU A 38 -30.13 16.67 6.27
C LEU A 38 -30.46 16.11 7.67
N PRO A 39 -31.08 14.92 7.80
CA PRO A 39 -31.38 14.31 9.10
C PRO A 39 -30.13 13.85 9.88
N PHE A 40 -28.93 14.18 9.42
CA PHE A 40 -27.64 13.88 10.03
C PHE A 40 -26.68 15.03 9.74
N SER A 41 -25.65 15.19 10.59
CA SER A 41 -24.65 16.26 10.49
C SER A 41 -23.37 15.87 9.75
N ARG A 42 -23.10 14.56 9.60
CA ARG A 42 -21.91 14.03 8.93
C ARG A 42 -22.17 12.68 8.30
N VAL A 43 -21.45 12.37 7.23
CA VAL A 43 -21.37 11.01 6.67
C VAL A 43 -20.15 10.31 7.27
N VAL A 44 -20.33 9.07 7.74
CA VAL A 44 -19.24 8.22 8.22
C VAL A 44 -19.07 7.06 7.25
N ASN A 45 -17.89 6.94 6.66
CA ASN A 45 -17.59 5.90 5.68
C ASN A 45 -17.23 4.60 6.40
N CYS A 46 -18.20 3.70 6.51
CA CYS A 46 -18.03 2.34 7.04
C CYS A 46 -17.94 1.27 5.93
N ASN A 47 -17.71 1.69 4.67
CA ASN A 47 -17.71 0.82 3.49
C ASN A 47 -16.33 0.28 3.11
N ILE A 48 -15.24 0.88 3.60
CA ILE A 48 -13.86 0.50 3.27
C ILE A 48 -13.06 0.35 4.56
N GLY A 49 -12.25 -0.71 4.65
CA GLY A 49 -11.21 -0.83 5.66
C GLY A 49 -10.09 0.20 5.44
N ASN A 50 -10.35 1.46 5.80
CA ASN A 50 -9.39 2.57 5.73
C ASN A 50 -9.17 3.16 7.14
N PRO A 51 -8.39 2.50 8.00
CA PRO A 51 -8.42 2.80 9.43
C PRO A 51 -7.93 4.21 9.79
N GLN A 52 -6.95 4.74 9.05
CA GLN A 52 -6.44 6.10 9.30
C GLN A 52 -7.47 7.19 8.97
N GLN A 53 -8.41 6.94 8.05
CA GLN A 53 -9.56 7.82 7.80
C GLN A 53 -10.52 7.87 9.01
N LEU A 54 -10.50 6.84 9.85
CA LEU A 54 -11.26 6.76 11.09
C LEU A 54 -10.39 7.06 12.32
N ASN A 55 -9.35 7.89 12.16
CA ASN A 55 -8.47 8.39 13.21
C ASN A 55 -7.56 7.34 13.88
N GLN A 56 -7.34 6.17 13.26
CA GLN A 56 -6.27 5.29 13.71
C GLN A 56 -4.93 6.04 13.60
N LYS A 57 -4.27 6.25 14.74
CA LYS A 57 -2.95 6.90 14.78
C LYS A 57 -1.94 6.02 14.01
N PRO A 58 -1.10 6.62 13.14
CA PRO A 58 -0.05 5.87 12.48
C PRO A 58 0.97 5.37 13.51
N ILE A 59 1.64 4.26 13.21
CA ILE A 59 2.72 3.76 14.05
C ILE A 59 3.92 4.69 13.90
N THR A 60 4.36 5.28 15.03
CA THR A 60 5.39 6.33 15.08
C THR A 60 6.71 5.89 14.46
N PHE A 61 7.18 4.68 14.81
CA PHE A 61 8.44 4.13 14.31
C PHE A 61 8.49 4.10 12.77
N PHE A 62 7.42 3.66 12.11
CA PHE A 62 7.38 3.62 10.64
C PHE A 62 7.42 5.01 10.01
N ARG A 63 6.78 6.00 10.64
CA ARG A 63 6.80 7.39 10.18
C ARG A 63 8.18 8.02 10.32
N GLN A 64 8.84 7.77 11.45
CA GLN A 64 10.20 8.27 11.71
C GLN A 64 11.21 7.69 10.72
N VAL A 65 11.23 6.37 10.55
CA VAL A 65 12.12 5.71 9.59
C VAL A 65 11.87 6.20 8.17
N ALA A 66 10.60 6.31 7.75
CA ALA A 66 10.27 6.83 6.41
C ALA A 66 10.77 8.26 6.19
N ALA A 67 10.61 9.15 7.18
CA ALA A 67 11.10 10.52 7.09
C ALA A 67 12.63 10.59 6.96
N LEU A 68 13.35 9.77 7.73
CA LEU A 68 14.81 9.69 7.66
C LEU A 68 15.30 9.13 6.31
N THR A 69 14.58 8.17 5.72
CA THR A 69 14.94 7.63 4.40
C THR A 69 14.58 8.57 3.24
N GLU A 70 13.52 9.36 3.39
CA GLU A 70 13.07 10.34 2.36
C GLU A 70 13.93 11.60 2.38
N PHE A 71 14.43 12.01 3.56
CA PHE A 71 15.34 13.14 3.71
C PHE A 71 16.65 12.74 4.43
N PRO A 72 17.60 12.10 3.72
CA PRO A 72 18.84 11.57 4.30
C PRO A 72 19.73 12.61 4.98
N ALA A 73 19.60 13.91 4.68
CA ALA A 73 20.35 14.96 5.35
C ALA A 73 20.09 15.02 6.88
N LEU A 74 18.97 14.44 7.35
CA LEU A 74 18.68 14.30 8.78
C LEU A 74 19.59 13.28 9.49
N LEU A 75 20.24 12.39 8.73
CA LEU A 75 21.16 11.38 9.26
C LEU A 75 22.58 11.93 9.49
N GLU A 76 22.89 13.13 8.98
CA GLU A 76 24.20 13.74 9.16
C GLU A 76 24.51 13.94 10.66
N PRO A 77 25.76 13.73 11.10
CA PRO A 77 26.12 13.76 12.53
C PRO A 77 25.68 15.03 13.27
N GLU A 78 25.77 16.17 12.58
CA GLU A 78 25.38 17.50 13.08
C GLU A 78 23.87 17.61 13.36
N ASN A 79 23.06 16.90 12.57
CA ASN A 79 21.60 16.90 12.69
C ASN A 79 21.11 15.80 13.65
N ARG A 80 21.79 14.65 13.70
CA ARG A 80 21.44 13.55 14.61
C ARG A 80 21.37 13.99 16.07
N GLN A 81 22.37 14.75 16.53
CA GLN A 81 22.38 15.27 17.91
C GLN A 81 21.23 16.23 18.19
N ARG A 82 20.86 17.07 17.22
CA ARG A 82 19.73 18.01 17.33
C ARG A 82 18.38 17.29 17.34
N LEU A 83 18.31 16.11 16.72
CA LEU A 83 17.09 15.35 16.51
C LEU A 83 16.88 14.19 17.48
N ALA A 84 17.84 13.93 18.38
CA ALA A 84 17.78 12.82 19.34
C ALA A 84 16.54 12.83 20.26
N GLY A 85 15.91 13.99 20.48
CA GLY A 85 14.63 14.09 21.23
C GLY A 85 13.39 13.72 20.42
N LEU A 86 13.48 13.69 19.09
CA LEU A 86 12.36 13.43 18.17
C LEU A 86 12.48 12.07 17.48
N PHE A 87 13.70 11.56 17.32
CA PHE A 87 14.01 10.30 16.67
C PHE A 87 14.82 9.43 17.64
N PRO A 88 14.27 8.30 18.11
CA PRO A 88 15.04 7.36 18.91
C PRO A 88 16.15 6.69 18.08
N GLU A 89 17.17 6.19 18.77
CA GLU A 89 18.40 5.67 18.12
C GLU A 89 18.12 4.49 17.16
N ASP A 90 17.18 3.63 17.51
CA ASP A 90 16.75 2.50 16.66
C ASP A 90 16.18 2.94 15.31
N THR A 91 15.57 4.14 15.23
CA THR A 91 15.06 4.70 13.96
C THR A 91 16.20 5.15 13.05
N PHE A 92 17.26 5.72 13.60
CA PHE A 92 18.46 6.09 12.86
C PHE A 92 19.17 4.84 12.32
N GLU A 93 19.43 3.87 13.19
CA GLU A 93 20.04 2.59 12.81
C GLU A 93 19.22 1.88 11.71
N ARG A 94 17.89 1.87 11.84
CA ARG A 94 17.01 1.25 10.86
C ARG A 94 17.06 1.98 9.51
N ALA A 95 17.01 3.31 9.51
CA ALA A 95 17.06 4.11 8.29
C ALA A 95 18.41 3.93 7.57
N GLU A 96 19.52 3.99 8.29
CA GLU A 96 20.85 3.74 7.74
C GLU A 96 20.97 2.33 7.14
N THR A 97 20.45 1.32 7.84
CA THR A 97 20.48 -0.07 7.36
C THR A 97 19.69 -0.21 6.05
N ILE A 98 18.54 0.46 5.94
CA ILE A 98 17.74 0.47 4.71
C ILE A 98 18.51 1.16 3.57
N LEU A 99 19.07 2.35 3.79
CA LEU A 99 19.80 3.09 2.76
C LEU A 99 21.05 2.33 2.29
N LYS A 100 21.83 1.77 3.22
CA LYS A 100 22.97 0.88 2.91
C LYS A 100 22.52 -0.33 2.10
N GLY A 101 21.37 -0.91 2.46
CA GLY A 101 20.77 -2.05 1.76
C GLY A 101 20.28 -1.73 0.35
N ILE A 102 19.85 -0.50 0.09
CA ILE A 102 19.45 -0.03 -1.26
C ILE A 102 20.70 0.23 -2.13
N GLY A 103 21.85 0.57 -1.52
CA GLY A 103 23.08 0.85 -2.24
C GLY A 103 23.10 2.23 -2.92
N SER A 104 22.19 3.12 -2.52
CA SER A 104 22.06 4.49 -3.03
C SER A 104 21.90 5.45 -1.87
N PRO A 105 22.43 6.69 -1.96
CA PRO A 105 22.19 7.73 -0.96
C PRO A 105 20.72 8.22 -0.95
N SER A 106 19.88 7.75 -1.87
CA SER A 106 18.46 8.12 -1.96
C SER A 106 17.57 6.93 -2.31
N ILE A 107 16.30 7.01 -1.92
CA ILE A 107 15.26 6.00 -2.20
C ILE A 107 14.48 6.26 -3.50
N GLY A 108 14.86 7.27 -4.28
CA GLY A 108 14.14 7.69 -5.49
C GLY A 108 14.51 6.94 -6.77
N ALA A 109 15.54 6.11 -6.75
CA ALA A 109 15.96 5.35 -7.92
C ALA A 109 15.04 4.15 -8.21
N TYR A 110 14.96 3.75 -9.48
CA TYR A 110 14.29 2.51 -9.82
C TYR A 110 14.95 1.32 -9.14
N SER A 111 14.08 0.41 -8.68
CA SER A 111 14.50 -0.88 -8.18
C SER A 111 14.47 -1.95 -9.27
N HIS A 112 15.10 -3.10 -9.01
CA HIS A 112 14.91 -4.29 -9.82
C HIS A 112 13.43 -4.66 -9.93
N SER A 113 13.02 -5.30 -11.03
CA SER A 113 11.60 -5.53 -11.34
C SER A 113 10.85 -6.38 -10.31
N GLN A 114 11.54 -7.21 -9.53
CA GLN A 114 10.96 -7.96 -8.40
C GLN A 114 10.81 -7.12 -7.12
N GLY A 115 11.15 -5.83 -7.17
CA GLY A 115 11.38 -4.95 -6.04
C GLY A 115 12.87 -4.76 -5.76
N VAL A 116 13.20 -3.82 -4.86
CA VAL A 116 14.58 -3.50 -4.43
C VAL A 116 15.40 -4.77 -4.23
N CYS A 117 16.26 -5.02 -5.20
CA CYS A 117 17.18 -6.14 -5.27
C CYS A 117 18.60 -5.62 -5.10
N ILE A 118 18.93 -5.26 -3.86
CA ILE A 118 20.23 -5.26 -3.17
C ILE A 118 19.84 -5.52 -1.69
N PRO A 119 20.52 -6.42 -0.94
CA PRO A 119 19.97 -7.66 -0.35
C PRO A 119 19.06 -7.51 0.88
N TYR A 120 18.46 -6.35 1.14
CA TYR A 120 17.83 -6.11 2.44
C TYR A 120 16.33 -6.40 2.48
N ILE A 121 15.52 -5.76 1.63
CA ILE A 121 14.05 -5.79 1.81
C ILE A 121 13.48 -7.19 1.54
N ARG A 122 13.79 -7.80 0.38
CA ARG A 122 13.27 -9.15 0.05
C ARG A 122 13.77 -10.22 1.02
N ARG A 123 15.03 -10.14 1.49
CA ARG A 123 15.55 -11.06 2.52
C ARG A 123 14.88 -10.84 3.87
N SER A 124 14.58 -9.59 4.23
CA SER A 124 13.83 -9.29 5.46
C SER A 124 12.43 -9.88 5.41
N VAL A 125 11.74 -9.80 4.27
CA VAL A 125 10.43 -10.45 4.08
C VAL A 125 10.56 -11.97 4.14
N ALA A 126 11.56 -12.55 3.47
CA ALA A 126 11.81 -13.98 3.53
C ALA A 126 12.07 -14.47 4.96
N LYS A 127 12.91 -13.74 5.71
CA LYS A 127 13.20 -14.02 7.12
C LYS A 127 11.95 -13.95 7.98
N PHE A 128 11.11 -12.92 7.80
CA PHE A 128 9.83 -12.81 8.51
C PHE A 128 8.91 -14.00 8.23
N ILE A 129 8.78 -14.42 6.96
CA ILE A 129 7.95 -15.59 6.60
C ILE A 129 8.53 -16.86 7.23
N GLN A 130 9.85 -17.04 7.17
CA GLN A 130 10.52 -18.19 7.77
C GLN A 130 10.34 -18.23 9.30
N GLU A 131 10.44 -17.11 10.00
CA GLU A 131 10.21 -17.04 11.45
C GLU A 131 8.75 -17.31 11.82
N ARG A 132 7.80 -16.84 10.99
CA ARG A 132 6.37 -17.08 11.18
C ARG A 132 5.97 -18.55 10.96
N ASP A 133 6.51 -19.17 9.91
CA ASP A 133 6.06 -20.49 9.43
C ASP A 133 6.99 -21.63 9.85
N GLY A 134 8.21 -21.36 10.32
CA GLY A 134 9.21 -22.37 10.67
C GLY A 134 9.87 -23.07 9.48
N HIS A 135 9.65 -22.58 8.26
CA HIS A 135 10.15 -23.19 7.01
C HIS A 135 11.06 -22.23 6.22
N PRO A 136 12.12 -22.75 5.57
CA PRO A 136 13.03 -21.90 4.80
C PRO A 136 12.30 -21.22 3.65
N THR A 137 12.52 -19.91 3.49
CA THR A 137 11.91 -19.10 2.44
C THR A 137 12.98 -18.47 1.57
N ASP A 138 12.92 -18.69 0.25
CA ASP A 138 13.83 -18.06 -0.70
C ASP A 138 13.32 -16.67 -1.11
N ALA A 139 14.18 -15.66 -0.98
CA ALA A 139 13.90 -14.29 -1.39
C ALA A 139 13.69 -14.14 -2.92
N ASN A 140 14.19 -15.06 -3.74
CA ASN A 140 13.98 -15.04 -5.19
C ASN A 140 12.53 -15.34 -5.59
N ASN A 141 11.77 -15.98 -4.70
CA ASN A 141 10.35 -16.27 -4.89
C ASN A 141 9.44 -15.10 -4.43
N ILE A 142 10.04 -13.99 -3.99
CA ILE A 142 9.30 -12.83 -3.46
C ILE A 142 9.32 -11.70 -4.47
N PHE A 143 8.12 -11.23 -4.83
CA PHE A 143 7.88 -10.06 -5.66
C PHE A 143 7.21 -8.98 -4.82
N LEU A 144 7.85 -7.81 -4.73
CA LEU A 144 7.24 -6.63 -4.11
C LEU A 144 6.33 -5.94 -5.12
N THR A 145 5.10 -5.63 -4.72
CA THR A 145 4.08 -5.01 -5.56
C THR A 145 3.50 -3.77 -4.89
N THR A 146 2.81 -2.93 -5.67
CA THR A 146 2.07 -1.76 -5.17
C THR A 146 0.78 -2.18 -4.44
N GLY A 147 0.96 -2.81 -3.27
CA GLY A 147 -0.10 -3.49 -2.55
C GLY A 147 -0.49 -4.83 -3.18
N ALA A 148 -1.37 -5.57 -2.49
CA ALA A 148 -1.77 -6.91 -2.91
C ALA A 148 -2.57 -6.94 -4.22
N SER A 149 -3.33 -5.87 -4.53
CA SER A 149 -4.17 -5.79 -5.72
C SER A 149 -3.39 -5.95 -7.03
N ALA A 150 -2.20 -5.34 -7.13
CA ALA A 150 -1.34 -5.49 -8.30
C ALA A 150 -0.84 -6.93 -8.47
N GLY A 151 -0.53 -7.61 -7.36
CA GLY A 151 -0.16 -9.03 -7.38
C GLY A 151 -1.29 -9.93 -7.87
N VAL A 152 -2.52 -9.70 -7.40
CA VAL A 152 -3.72 -10.45 -7.86
C VAL A 152 -3.96 -10.24 -9.36
N GLN A 153 -3.88 -8.99 -9.84
CA GLN A 153 -4.03 -8.68 -11.27
C GLN A 153 -2.97 -9.38 -12.11
N MET A 154 -1.70 -9.37 -11.67
CA MET A 154 -0.60 -10.03 -12.36
C MET A 154 -0.84 -11.54 -12.48
N VAL A 155 -1.22 -12.22 -11.39
CA VAL A 155 -1.47 -13.67 -11.39
C VAL A 155 -2.69 -14.02 -12.24
N ILE A 156 -3.79 -13.28 -12.14
CA ILE A 156 -5.00 -13.53 -12.93
C ILE A 156 -4.72 -13.35 -14.43
N ASN A 157 -4.03 -12.26 -14.81
CA ASN A 157 -3.67 -12.02 -16.22
C ASN A 157 -2.69 -13.07 -16.76
N PHE A 158 -1.83 -13.62 -15.90
CA PHE A 158 -0.91 -14.69 -16.29
C PHE A 158 -1.63 -16.03 -16.51
N LEU A 159 -2.64 -16.34 -15.69
CA LEU A 159 -3.36 -17.63 -15.75
C LEU A 159 -4.49 -17.68 -16.79
N ILE A 160 -5.21 -16.56 -17.00
CA ILE A 160 -6.36 -16.54 -17.91
C ILE A 160 -5.88 -16.35 -19.35
N GLN A 161 -5.65 -17.47 -20.04
CA GLN A 161 -5.29 -17.47 -21.46
C GLN A 161 -6.50 -17.23 -22.39
N ASN A 162 -7.68 -17.71 -22.01
CA ASN A 162 -8.88 -17.66 -22.84
C ASN A 162 -10.17 -17.67 -21.95
N PRO A 163 -11.36 -17.42 -22.54
CA PRO A 163 -12.61 -17.33 -21.77
C PRO A 163 -13.05 -18.61 -21.05
N ASN A 164 -12.45 -19.77 -21.35
CA ASN A 164 -12.81 -21.05 -20.74
C ASN A 164 -12.01 -21.35 -19.47
N VAL A 165 -11.08 -20.48 -19.09
CA VAL A 165 -10.33 -20.59 -17.83
C VAL A 165 -11.19 -20.03 -16.68
N GLY A 166 -11.51 -20.89 -15.71
CA GLY A 166 -12.24 -20.51 -14.50
C GLY A 166 -11.32 -20.35 -13.28
N VAL A 167 -11.65 -19.40 -12.41
CA VAL A 167 -10.99 -19.22 -11.10
C VAL A 167 -12.03 -19.45 -10.01
N LEU A 168 -11.75 -20.36 -9.08
CA LEU A 168 -12.60 -20.58 -7.92
C LEU A 168 -12.51 -19.38 -6.98
N ILE A 169 -13.66 -18.81 -6.64
CA ILE A 169 -13.78 -17.69 -5.70
C ILE A 169 -14.79 -18.05 -4.60
N PRO A 170 -14.51 -17.76 -3.33
CA PRO A 170 -15.43 -18.04 -2.24
C PRO A 170 -16.68 -17.14 -2.33
N ILE A 171 -17.75 -17.53 -1.64
CA ILE A 171 -18.94 -16.69 -1.45
C ILE A 171 -19.27 -16.68 0.05
N PRO A 172 -19.29 -15.52 0.72
CA PRO A 172 -19.02 -14.16 0.20
C PRO A 172 -17.54 -13.92 -0.11
N ARG A 173 -17.25 -12.92 -0.96
CA ARG A 173 -15.87 -12.53 -1.37
C ARG A 173 -15.60 -11.04 -1.23
N ARG A 174 -14.31 -10.71 -1.22
CA ARG A 174 -13.83 -9.35 -1.56
C ARG A 174 -13.93 -9.18 -3.09
N PRO A 175 -14.73 -8.22 -3.59
CA PRO A 175 -14.85 -7.95 -5.02
C PRO A 175 -13.63 -7.22 -5.58
#